data_AF-A0A0F9RKR1-F1
#
_entry.id   AF-A0A0F9RKR1-F1
#
_cell.length_a   1.000
_cell.length_b   1.000
_cell.length_c   1.000
_cell.angle_alpha   90.00
_cell.angle_beta   90.00
_cell.angle_gamma   90.00
#
_symmetry.space_group_name_H-M   'P 1'
#
loop_
_entity.id
_entity.type
_entity.pdbx_description
1 polymer ?
#
loop_
_entity_poly.entity_id
_entity_poly.type
_entity_poly.pdbx_seq_one_letter_code
_entity_poly.pdbx_strand_id
1 'polypeptide(L)'
;MAESFISQKEKLEFREIVLSHIRKISDITTVEFRGGYDKETVVGNQIVKEYVPDSRKQYIQTVEFLSDILLPYFDKEMNDSYKKIMGKIKPMTTGIKAKKKLTDREVRNYTLKKLGLCRELFQALSLLLFRTKYLRKKKVI
;
A
#
# COMPACT_ATOMS: atom_id res chain seq x y z
N MET A 1 -13.63 26.62 -36.35
CA MET A 1 -12.68 25.51 -36.19
C MET A 1 -12.46 25.32 -34.71
N ALA A 2 -13.19 24.39 -34.09
CA ALA A 2 -13.01 24.02 -32.69
C ALA A 2 -12.29 22.68 -32.69
N GLU A 3 -11.06 22.70 -32.17
CA GLU A 3 -10.21 21.53 -32.04
C GLU A 3 -10.91 20.47 -31.20
N SER A 4 -10.94 19.25 -31.75
CA SER A 4 -11.44 18.04 -31.12
C SER A 4 -10.62 17.72 -29.87
N PHE A 5 -11.11 18.11 -28.70
CA PHE A 5 -10.57 17.63 -27.43
C PHE A 5 -10.93 16.15 -27.25
N ILE A 6 -9.90 15.35 -27.42
CA ILE A 6 -9.81 13.91 -27.21
C ILE A 6 -10.47 13.54 -25.87
N SER A 7 -11.48 12.69 -25.90
CA SER A 7 -11.81 11.82 -24.77
C SER A 7 -12.11 10.42 -25.29
N GLN A 8 -11.08 9.80 -25.88
CA GLN A 8 -11.00 8.35 -25.83
C GLN A 8 -10.88 8.00 -24.35
N LYS A 9 -11.97 7.51 -23.73
CA LYS A 9 -11.90 6.80 -22.45
C LYS A 9 -10.97 5.61 -22.64
N GLU A 10 -9.67 5.80 -22.43
CA GLU A 10 -8.72 4.70 -22.28
C GLU A 10 -9.27 3.81 -21.16
N LYS A 11 -9.68 2.58 -21.52
CA LYS A 11 -10.00 1.55 -20.55
C LYS A 11 -8.69 1.24 -19.84
N LEU A 12 -8.52 1.81 -18.66
CA LEU A 12 -7.37 1.58 -17.80
C LEU A 12 -7.19 0.08 -17.62
N GLU A 13 -6.11 -0.47 -18.17
CA GLU A 13 -5.88 -1.90 -18.13
C GLU A 13 -5.56 -2.32 -16.69
N PHE A 14 -5.99 -3.52 -16.28
CA PHE A 14 -5.73 -4.04 -14.94
C PHE A 14 -4.22 -4.00 -14.58
N ARG A 15 -3.35 -4.18 -15.58
CA ARG A 15 -1.90 -4.03 -15.43
C ARG A 15 -1.49 -2.62 -15.01
N GLU A 16 -2.12 -1.59 -15.55
CA GLU A 16 -1.84 -0.19 -15.22
C GLU A 16 -2.28 0.14 -13.80
N ILE A 17 -3.40 -0.44 -13.34
CA ILE A 17 -3.84 -0.35 -11.94
C ILE A 17 -2.77 -0.93 -11.02
N VAL A 18 -2.28 -2.13 -11.30
CA VAL A 18 -1.22 -2.79 -10.52
C VAL A 18 0.07 -1.97 -10.52
N LEU A 19 0.50 -1.48 -11.68
CA LEU A 19 1.69 -0.64 -11.81
C LEU A 19 1.56 0.70 -11.04
N SER A 20 0.39 1.32 -11.08
CA SER A 20 0.08 2.54 -10.33
C SER A 20 0.20 2.30 -8.81
N HIS A 21 -0.30 1.16 -8.32
CA HIS A 21 -0.13 0.79 -6.92
C HIS A 21 1.32 0.52 -6.54
N ILE A 22 2.09 -0.17 -7.39
CA ILE A 22 3.53 -0.38 -7.17
C ILE A 22 4.26 0.95 -7.11
N ARG A 23 3.98 1.88 -8.04
CA ARG A 23 4.54 3.23 -8.02
C ARG A 23 4.22 3.96 -6.72
N LYS A 24 2.96 3.92 -6.27
CA LYS A 24 2.55 4.52 -5.00
C LYS A 24 3.31 3.92 -3.81
N ILE A 25 3.55 2.62 -3.80
CA ILE A 25 4.37 1.96 -2.77
C ILE A 25 5.80 2.49 -2.81
N SER A 26 6.40 2.61 -4.00
CA SER A 26 7.73 3.18 -4.17
C SER A 26 7.80 4.61 -3.64
N ASP A 27 6.85 5.47 -4.00
CA ASP A 27 6.79 6.86 -3.55
C ASP A 27 6.72 6.93 -2.02
N ILE A 28 5.87 6.12 -1.37
CA ILE A 28 5.79 6.06 0.10
C ILE A 28 7.11 5.62 0.73
N THR A 29 7.86 4.72 0.09
CA THR A 29 9.14 4.21 0.63
C THR A 29 10.32 5.17 0.45
N THR A 30 10.19 6.23 -0.35
CA THR A 30 11.25 7.25 -0.50
C THR A 30 11.32 8.23 0.66
N VAL A 31 10.32 8.24 1.54
CA VAL A 31 10.32 9.02 2.78
C VAL A 31 10.53 8.11 3.99
N GLU A 32 11.08 8.67 5.08
CA GLU A 32 11.23 7.92 6.32
C GLU A 32 9.87 7.49 6.88
N PHE A 33 9.81 6.25 7.37
CA PHE A 33 8.63 5.70 8.02
C PHE A 33 8.37 6.35 9.39
N ARG A 34 7.52 7.37 9.37
CA ARG A 34 7.14 8.19 10.53
C ARG A 34 5.65 8.16 10.82
N GLY A 35 5.31 8.48 12.08
CA GLY A 35 3.94 8.74 12.49
C GLY A 35 3.39 10.01 11.88
N GLY A 36 2.06 10.12 11.85
CA GLY A 36 1.40 11.35 11.41
C GLY A 36 1.57 12.46 12.44
N TYR A 37 1.68 13.70 11.97
CA TYR A 37 1.90 14.88 12.80
C TYR A 37 1.37 16.12 12.08
N ASP A 38 1.06 17.17 12.85
CA ASP A 38 0.71 18.47 12.27
C ASP A 38 1.99 19.26 11.98
N LYS A 39 2.13 19.70 10.73
CA LYS A 39 3.19 20.59 10.29
C LYS A 39 2.62 21.98 10.14
N GLU A 40 3.22 22.95 10.82
CA GLU A 40 2.89 24.35 10.63
C GLU A 40 3.71 24.91 9.47
N THR A 41 3.04 25.57 8.51
CA THR A 41 3.68 26.23 7.38
C THR A 41 3.18 27.67 7.31
N VAL A 42 4.10 28.61 7.08
CA VAL A 42 3.75 30.02 6.92
C VAL A 42 3.41 30.28 5.45
N VAL A 43 2.20 30.77 5.20
CA VAL A 43 1.73 31.19 3.86
C VAL A 43 1.37 32.67 3.94
N GLY A 44 2.26 33.53 3.43
CA GLY A 44 2.16 34.98 3.64
C GLY A 44 2.31 35.35 5.12
N ASN A 45 1.32 36.02 5.70
CA ASN A 45 1.29 36.38 7.12
C ASN A 45 0.46 35.41 8.00
N GLN A 46 0.05 34.26 7.46
CA GLN A 46 -0.77 33.28 8.19
C GLN A 46 0.00 31.99 8.47
N ILE A 47 -0.19 31.43 9.66
CA ILE A 47 0.27 30.09 10.02
C ILE A 47 -0.85 29.10 9.67
N VAL A 48 -0.58 28.20 8.72
CA VAL A 48 -1.49 27.12 8.33
C VAL A 48 -0.99 25.81 8.93
N LYS A 49 -1.88 25.06 9.59
CA LYS A 49 -1.57 23.70 10.07
C LYS A 49 -1.97 22.70 9.00
N GLU A 50 -0.98 21.97 8.47
CA GLU A 50 -1.17 20.89 7.53
C GLU A 50 -0.93 19.56 8.25
N TYR A 51 -1.92 18.66 8.22
CA TYR A 51 -1.72 17.32 8.75
C TYR A 51 -0.88 16.49 7.79
N VAL A 52 0.26 16.02 8.26
CA VAL A 52 1.12 15.07 7.54
C VAL A 52 0.70 13.65 7.92
N PRO A 53 0.24 12.82 6.96
CA PRO A 53 -0.22 11.46 7.26
C PRO A 53 0.88 10.52 7.77
N ASP A 54 0.44 9.49 8.52
CA ASP A 54 1.32 8.39 8.95
C ASP A 54 1.72 7.51 7.75
N SER A 55 2.93 7.76 7.24
CA SER A 55 3.55 7.01 6.14
C SER A 55 3.55 5.48 6.34
N ARG A 56 3.63 5.00 7.60
CA ARG A 56 3.61 3.56 7.91
C ARG A 56 2.23 2.99 7.63
N LYS A 57 1.18 3.70 8.04
CA LYS A 57 -0.22 3.32 7.78
C LYS A 57 -0.53 3.38 6.28
N GLN A 58 -0.05 4.40 5.58
CA GLN A 58 -0.20 4.51 4.13
C GLN A 58 0.44 3.33 3.40
N TYR A 59 1.66 2.94 3.78
CA TYR A 59 2.32 1.76 3.23
C TYR A 59 1.51 0.48 3.48
N ILE A 60 1.16 0.23 4.75
CA ILE A 60 0.38 -0.95 5.16
C ILE A 60 -0.90 -1.06 4.33
N GLN A 61 -1.68 0.02 4.26
CA GLN A 61 -2.95 0.03 3.53
C GLN A 61 -2.76 -0.19 2.03
N THR A 62 -1.72 0.42 1.44
CA THR A 62 -1.46 0.28 0.01
C THR A 62 -1.05 -1.14 -0.36
N VAL A 63 -0.25 -1.81 0.48
CA VAL A 63 0.13 -3.22 0.27
C VAL A 63 -1.04 -4.17 0.48
N GLU A 64 -1.83 -3.98 1.54
CA GLU A 64 -3.05 -4.78 1.79
C GLU A 64 -3.99 -4.69 0.59
N PHE A 65 -4.24 -3.48 0.10
CA PHE A 65 -5.10 -3.27 -1.05
C PHE A 65 -4.53 -3.88 -2.34
N LEU A 66 -3.21 -3.78 -2.57
CA LEU A 66 -2.57 -4.48 -3.69
C LEU A 66 -2.75 -6.00 -3.60
N SER A 67 -2.71 -6.56 -2.39
CA SER A 67 -2.95 -8.00 -2.18
C SER A 67 -4.40 -8.41 -2.50
N ASP A 68 -5.37 -7.56 -2.17
CA ASP A 68 -6.79 -7.81 -2.47
C ASP A 68 -7.04 -7.76 -3.99
N ILE A 69 -6.43 -6.80 -4.69
CA ILE A 69 -6.48 -6.68 -6.15
C ILE A 69 -5.91 -7.93 -6.83
N LEU A 70 -4.78 -8.43 -6.33
CA LEU A 70 -4.07 -9.56 -6.93
C LEU A 70 -4.59 -10.92 -6.46
N LEU A 71 -5.51 -10.98 -5.49
CA LEU A 71 -6.03 -12.23 -4.91
C LEU A 71 -6.51 -13.24 -5.97
N PRO A 72 -7.25 -12.86 -7.03
CA PRO A 72 -7.68 -13.81 -8.07
C PRO A 72 -6.52 -14.42 -8.88
N TYR A 73 -5.33 -13.83 -8.81
CA TYR A 73 -4.14 -14.21 -9.58
C TYR A 73 -3.09 -14.95 -8.72
N PHE A 74 -3.39 -15.25 -7.47
CA PHE A 74 -2.44 -15.93 -6.59
C PHE A 74 -2.21 -17.37 -7.05
N ASP A 75 -0.93 -17.71 -7.26
CA ASP A 75 -0.49 -19.10 -7.35
C ASP A 75 -0.47 -19.78 -5.96
N LYS A 76 -0.17 -21.08 -5.93
CA LYS A 76 -0.11 -21.85 -4.68
C LYS A 76 0.89 -21.25 -3.68
N GLU A 77 2.08 -20.88 -4.15
CA GLU A 77 3.16 -20.34 -3.32
C GLU A 77 2.77 -18.99 -2.70
N MET A 78 2.11 -18.11 -3.46
CA MET A 78 1.58 -16.85 -2.96
C MET A 78 0.44 -17.08 -1.97
N ASN A 79 -0.47 -18.02 -2.25
CA ASN A 79 -1.56 -18.36 -1.33
C ASN A 79 -1.04 -18.83 0.03
N ASP A 80 -0.01 -19.69 0.04
CA ASP A 80 0.62 -20.17 1.27
C ASP A 80 1.29 -19.03 2.06
N SER A 81 2.01 -18.15 1.35
CA SER A 81 2.63 -16.96 1.93
C SER A 81 1.58 -16.00 2.50
N TYR A 82 0.51 -15.71 1.75
CA TYR A 82 -0.58 -14.85 2.17
C TYR A 82 -1.28 -15.40 3.42
N LYS A 83 -1.62 -16.70 3.44
CA LYS A 83 -2.23 -17.35 4.62
C LYS A 83 -1.33 -17.24 5.84
N LYS A 84 -0.03 -17.50 5.70
CA LYS A 84 0.95 -17.39 6.79
C LYS A 84 1.03 -15.97 7.34
N ILE A 85 1.08 -14.95 6.48
CA ILE A 85 1.21 -13.55 6.89
C ILE A 85 -0.11 -13.04 7.49
N MET A 86 -1.24 -13.27 6.82
CA MET A 86 -2.56 -12.85 7.31
C MET A 86 -2.96 -13.59 8.58
N GLY A 87 -2.50 -14.84 8.76
CA GLY A 87 -2.63 -15.59 10.00
C GLY A 87 -1.94 -14.93 11.20
N LYS A 88 -0.94 -14.06 10.96
CA LYS A 88 -0.31 -13.22 12.02
C LYS A 88 -1.01 -11.87 12.16
N ILE A 89 -1.38 -11.22 11.05
CA ILE A 89 -2.01 -9.89 11.05
C ILE A 89 -3.41 -9.92 11.69
N LYS A 90 -4.23 -10.93 11.38
CA LYS A 90 -5.62 -11.02 11.86
C LYS A 90 -5.70 -11.09 13.38
N PRO A 91 -5.02 -12.02 14.09
CA PRO A 91 -5.04 -12.06 15.55
C PRO A 91 -4.55 -10.78 16.20
N MET A 92 -3.49 -10.15 15.66
CA MET A 92 -2.99 -8.87 16.17
C MET A 92 -4.05 -7.77 16.07
N THR A 93 -4.75 -7.71 14.93
CA THR A 93 -5.79 -6.71 14.69
C THR A 93 -7.01 -6.93 15.59
N THR A 94 -7.44 -8.18 15.75
CA THR A 94 -8.55 -8.53 16.66
C THR A 94 -8.19 -8.22 18.12
N GLY A 95 -6.98 -8.59 18.57
CA GLY A 95 -6.53 -8.33 19.94
C GLY A 95 -6.48 -6.84 20.30
N ILE A 96 -6.19 -5.99 19.33
CA ILE A 96 -6.18 -4.53 19.52
C ILE A 96 -7.59 -3.95 19.51
N LYS A 97 -8.45 -4.42 18.61
CA LYS A 97 -9.87 -4.01 18.58
C LYS A 97 -10.61 -4.39 19.86
N ALA A 98 -10.21 -5.48 20.53
CA ALA A 98 -10.78 -5.91 21.80
C ALA A 98 -10.41 -5.00 22.99
N LYS A 99 -9.36 -4.16 22.87
CA LYS A 99 -8.93 -3.26 23.94
C LYS A 99 -9.72 -1.96 23.90
N LYS A 100 -10.33 -1.57 25.04
CA LYS A 100 -11.09 -0.30 25.17
C LYS A 100 -10.22 0.96 25.05
N LYS A 101 -8.97 0.90 25.51
CA LYS A 101 -7.96 1.96 25.38
C LYS A 101 -6.61 1.32 25.10
N LEU A 102 -5.87 1.91 24.17
CA LEU A 102 -4.51 1.52 23.83
C LEU A 102 -3.57 2.64 24.25
N THR A 103 -2.43 2.28 24.80
CA THR A 103 -1.34 3.23 25.02
C THR A 103 -0.65 3.54 23.69
N ASP A 104 -0.03 4.72 23.58
CA ASP A 104 0.74 5.09 22.38
C ASP A 104 1.85 4.08 22.07
N ARG A 105 2.46 3.50 23.12
CA ARG A 105 3.46 2.44 22.99
C ARG A 105 2.88 1.19 22.33
N GLU A 106 1.68 0.77 22.71
CA GLU A 106 1.00 -0.39 22.10
C GLU A 106 0.62 -0.10 20.64
N VAL A 107 0.09 1.09 20.36
CA VAL A 107 -0.24 1.51 18.98
C VAL A 107 1.01 1.52 18.11
N ARG A 108 2.12 2.08 18.61
CA ARG A 108 3.42 2.09 17.91
C ARG A 108 3.94 0.67 17.68
N ASN A 109 3.95 -0.17 18.70
CA ASN A 109 4.44 -1.55 18.60
C ASN A 109 3.61 -2.37 17.60
N TYR A 110 2.28 -2.21 17.62
CA TYR A 110 1.41 -2.82 16.62
C TYR A 110 1.74 -2.35 15.21
N THR A 111 1.83 -1.03 15.03
CA THR A 111 2.06 -0.42 13.72
C THR A 111 3.39 -0.91 13.14
N LEU A 112 4.46 -0.95 13.94
CA LEU A 112 5.76 -1.44 13.51
C LEU A 112 5.76 -2.94 13.18
N LYS A 113 5.10 -3.78 14.00
CA LYS A 113 4.97 -5.21 13.70
C LYS A 113 4.15 -5.45 12.44
N LYS A 114 3.02 -4.75 12.28
CA LYS A 114 2.18 -4.85 11.07
C LYS A 114 2.92 -4.36 9.83
N LEU A 115 3.69 -3.27 9.95
CA LEU A 115 4.55 -2.76 8.87
C LEU A 115 5.55 -3.83 8.41
N GLY A 116 6.22 -4.53 9.34
CA GLY A 116 7.12 -5.63 9.01
C GLY A 116 6.44 -6.75 8.23
N LEU A 117 5.26 -7.18 8.68
CA LEU A 117 4.47 -8.21 8.00
C LEU A 117 3.98 -7.76 6.61
N CYS A 118 3.61 -6.49 6.45
CA CYS A 118 3.26 -5.94 5.13
C CYS A 118 4.47 -5.85 4.20
N ARG A 119 5.69 -5.62 4.71
CA ARG A 119 6.91 -5.71 3.88
C ARG A 119 7.14 -7.13 3.39
N GLU A 120 6.96 -8.14 4.25
CA GLU A 120 7.00 -9.56 3.84
C GLU A 120 5.94 -9.86 2.77
N LEU A 121 4.72 -9.32 2.94
CA LEU A 121 3.64 -9.49 1.96
C LEU A 121 3.98 -8.87 0.61
N PHE A 122 4.53 -7.65 0.61
CA PHE A 122 4.93 -6.98 -0.62
C PHE A 122 6.07 -7.71 -1.35
N GLN A 123 7.02 -8.30 -0.61
CA GLN A 123 8.05 -9.15 -1.20
C GLN A 123 7.44 -10.39 -1.87
N ALA A 124 6.51 -11.07 -1.21
CA ALA A 124 5.81 -12.23 -1.78
C ALA A 124 5.00 -11.85 -3.04
N LEU A 125 4.29 -10.71 -3.02
CA LEU A 125 3.58 -10.18 -4.19
C LEU A 125 4.55 -9.86 -5.33
N SER A 126 5.71 -9.29 -5.03
CA SER A 126 6.74 -9.00 -6.03
C SER A 126 7.26 -10.28 -6.70
N LEU A 127 7.46 -11.35 -5.92
CA LEU A 127 7.83 -12.67 -6.44
C LEU A 127 6.72 -13.27 -7.31
N LEU A 128 5.45 -13.15 -6.91
CA LEU A 128 4.32 -13.55 -7.75
C LEU A 128 4.36 -12.85 -9.11
N LEU A 129 4.50 -11.51 -9.13
CA LEU A 129 4.54 -10.72 -10.35
C LEU A 129 5.71 -11.10 -11.25
N PHE A 130 6.84 -11.47 -10.66
CA PHE A 130 8.00 -12.00 -11.38
C PHE A 130 7.71 -13.38 -12.01
N ARG A 131 7.22 -14.35 -11.21
CA ARG A 131 6.91 -15.71 -11.68
C ARG A 131 5.86 -15.73 -12.79
N THR A 132 4.82 -14.92 -12.64
CA THR A 132 3.73 -14.77 -13.61
C THR A 132 4.12 -13.95 -14.83
N LYS A 133 5.36 -13.43 -14.87
CA LYS A 133 5.87 -12.56 -15.95
C LYS A 133 4.98 -11.34 -16.19
N TYR A 134 4.27 -10.90 -15.16
CA TYR A 134 3.24 -9.87 -15.22
C TYR A 134 3.77 -8.52 -15.74
N LEU A 135 5.06 -8.26 -15.49
CA LEU A 135 5.74 -7.04 -15.92
C LEU A 135 6.40 -7.15 -17.30
N ARG A 136 6.42 -8.32 -17.94
CA ARG A 136 7.00 -8.45 -19.30
C ARG A 136 6.10 -7.73 -20.31
N LYS A 137 6.69 -6.92 -21.19
CA LYS A 137 5.97 -6.36 -22.35
C LYS A 137 5.45 -7.52 -23.21
N LYS A 138 4.18 -7.48 -23.62
CA LYS A 138 3.70 -8.30 -24.74
C LYS A 138 4.60 -7.95 -25.93
N LYS A 139 5.22 -8.95 -26.57
CA LYS A 139 5.78 -8.75 -27.90
C LYS A 139 4.60 -8.37 -28.79
N VAL A 140 4.63 -7.17 -29.34
CA VAL A 140 3.80 -6.82 -30.49
C VAL A 140 4.37 -7.67 -31.62
N ILE A 141 3.59 -8.67 -32.04
CA ILE A 141 3.86 -9.47 -33.24
C ILE A 141 3.18 -8.76 -34.39
#